data_AF-A0A1N7PK01-F1
#
_entry.id   AF-A0A1N7PK01-F1
#
_cell.length_a   1.000
_cell.length_b   1.000
_cell.length_c   1.000
_cell.angle_alpha   90.00
_cell.angle_beta   90.00
_cell.angle_gamma   90.00
#
_symmetry.space_group_name_H-M   'P 1'
#
loop_
_entity.id
_entity.type
_entity.pdbx_description
1 polymer ?
#
loop_
_entity_poly.entity_id
_entity_poly.type
_entity_poly.pdbx_seq_one_letter_code
_entity_poly.pdbx_strand_id
1 'polypeptide(L)'
;MAYRLKTTLWSSMILAGVSMLDPAAASAAEQRGKLDFGRLNAAAERADRCDAKAQAVYDKGEQEQILAALTEQRACLEGILLATAREFYPPDAFGAGGMEARLADLRHSNDAILDPIYTKPRTCAPSCAPLYRIWAAEAYVTTVRTLLDGMLDRLKDESPYYRQ
;
A
#
# COMPACT_ATOMS: atom_id res chain seq x y z
N MET A 1 65.55 31.72 -37.58
CA MET A 1 65.28 32.43 -36.31
C MET A 1 63.87 32.98 -36.35
N ALA A 2 63.13 32.75 -35.27
CA ALA A 2 61.67 32.63 -35.26
C ALA A 2 60.90 33.96 -35.21
N TYR A 3 59.70 33.92 -35.77
CA TYR A 3 58.70 34.98 -35.85
C TYR A 3 58.01 35.26 -34.50
N ARG A 4 57.79 36.54 -34.17
CA ARG A 4 56.90 36.99 -33.08
C ARG A 4 55.46 37.00 -33.58
N LEU A 5 54.58 36.15 -33.02
CA LEU A 5 53.13 36.30 -33.14
C LEU A 5 52.61 37.25 -32.04
N LYS A 6 51.87 38.28 -32.46
CA LYS A 6 50.98 39.07 -31.60
C LYS A 6 49.58 38.47 -31.67
N THR A 7 48.99 38.33 -30.49
CA THR A 7 47.64 37.89 -30.17
C THR A 7 46.57 38.87 -30.64
N THR A 8 45.45 38.33 -31.11
CA THR A 8 44.12 38.96 -30.92
C THR A 8 43.08 37.87 -30.67
N LEU A 9 42.16 38.22 -29.78
CA LEU A 9 41.29 37.40 -28.97
C LEU A 9 39.84 37.56 -29.49
N TRP A 10 38.99 36.52 -29.29
CA TRP A 10 37.50 36.49 -29.31
C TRP A 10 36.89 36.04 -30.66
N SER A 11 35.94 35.10 -30.71
CA SER A 11 34.71 35.03 -29.92
C SER A 11 34.22 33.61 -29.64
N SER A 12 33.72 33.42 -28.41
CA SER A 12 33.03 32.23 -27.92
C SER A 12 31.66 32.07 -28.58
N MET A 13 31.36 30.87 -29.10
CA MET A 13 29.99 30.43 -29.37
C MET A 13 29.33 30.07 -28.03
N ILE A 14 28.30 30.82 -27.63
CA ILE A 14 27.35 30.36 -26.63
C ILE A 14 26.28 29.60 -27.40
N LEU A 15 26.35 28.27 -27.34
CA LEU A 15 25.25 27.38 -27.68
C LEU A 15 24.10 27.70 -26.71
N ALA A 16 23.02 28.28 -27.25
CA ALA A 16 21.73 28.29 -26.60
C ALA A 16 21.25 26.83 -26.50
N GLY A 17 21.54 26.20 -25.36
CA GLY A 17 20.95 24.94 -24.97
C GLY A 17 19.46 25.14 -24.78
N VAL A 18 18.67 24.76 -25.79
CA VAL A 18 17.24 24.59 -25.63
C VAL A 18 17.08 23.41 -24.68
N SER A 19 16.76 23.71 -23.43
CA SER A 19 16.30 22.73 -22.45
C SER A 19 15.12 22.00 -23.08
N MET A 20 15.35 20.77 -23.55
CA MET A 20 14.25 19.86 -23.82
C MET A 20 13.62 19.57 -22.46
N LEU A 21 12.53 20.27 -22.17
CA LEU A 21 11.62 19.94 -21.09
C LEU A 21 11.22 18.49 -21.30
N ASP A 22 11.75 17.63 -20.44
CA ASP A 22 11.44 16.20 -20.45
C ASP A 22 9.92 16.07 -20.25
N PRO A 23 9.15 15.58 -21.24
CA PRO A 23 7.70 15.49 -21.12
C PRO A 23 7.27 14.65 -19.91
N ALA A 24 8.13 13.75 -19.42
CA ALA A 24 7.94 13.00 -18.19
C ALA A 24 7.93 13.89 -16.93
N ALA A 25 8.72 14.96 -16.89
CA ALA A 25 8.76 15.89 -15.77
C ALA A 25 7.50 16.78 -15.73
N ALA A 26 6.99 17.17 -16.90
CA ALA A 26 5.76 17.94 -17.01
C ALA A 26 4.51 17.11 -16.63
N SER A 27 4.41 15.87 -17.10
CA SER A 27 3.30 14.96 -16.74
C SER A 27 3.30 14.59 -15.26
N ALA A 28 4.49 14.41 -14.67
CA ALA A 28 4.65 14.12 -13.26
C ALA A 28 4.25 15.31 -12.37
N ALA A 29 4.62 16.53 -12.75
CA ALA A 29 4.22 17.75 -12.03
C ALA A 29 2.70 17.98 -12.10
N GLU A 30 2.07 17.71 -13.24
CA GLU A 30 0.61 17.82 -13.39
C GLU A 30 -0.14 16.75 -12.58
N GLN A 31 0.35 15.52 -12.54
CA GLN A 31 -0.21 14.47 -11.69
C GLN A 31 -0.05 14.79 -10.20
N ARG A 32 1.09 15.36 -9.78
CA ARG A 32 1.31 15.80 -8.39
C ARG A 32 0.28 16.83 -7.95
N GLY A 33 -0.09 17.77 -8.82
CA GLY A 33 -1.11 18.78 -8.52
C GLY A 33 -2.52 18.21 -8.31
N LYS A 34 -2.77 16.95 -8.71
CA LYS A 34 -4.07 16.28 -8.59
C LYS A 34 -4.12 15.27 -7.44
N LEU A 35 -2.97 14.82 -6.92
CA LEU A 35 -2.88 13.79 -5.87
C LEU A 35 -2.70 14.43 -4.49
N ASP A 36 -3.58 14.11 -3.55
CA ASP A 36 -3.47 14.55 -2.16
C ASP A 36 -2.62 13.57 -1.34
N PHE A 37 -1.30 13.75 -1.37
CA PHE A 37 -0.35 12.94 -0.61
C PHE A 37 -0.52 13.04 0.91
N GLY A 38 -1.21 14.06 1.44
CA GLY A 38 -1.57 14.15 2.85
C GLY A 38 -2.44 12.97 3.30
N ARG A 39 -3.22 12.41 2.36
CA ARG A 39 -4.09 11.25 2.61
C ARG A 39 -3.32 9.96 2.86
N LEU A 40 -2.05 9.85 2.45
CA LEU A 40 -1.22 8.67 2.73
C LEU A 40 -0.84 8.57 4.20
N ASN A 41 -0.50 9.68 4.86
CA ASN A 41 -0.28 9.68 6.31
C ASN A 41 -1.56 9.40 7.07
N ALA A 42 -2.66 10.05 6.67
CA ALA A 42 -3.96 9.79 7.27
C ALA A 42 -4.45 8.34 7.03
N ALA A 43 -4.01 7.68 5.96
CA ALA A 43 -4.28 6.26 5.73
C ALA A 43 -3.49 5.37 6.70
N ALA A 44 -2.19 5.62 6.86
CA ALA A 44 -1.35 4.91 7.84
C ALA A 44 -1.90 5.05 9.27
N GLU A 45 -2.17 6.28 9.71
CA GLU A 45 -2.73 6.53 11.04
C GLU A 45 -4.12 5.89 11.24
N ARG A 46 -4.94 5.81 10.18
CA ARG A 46 -6.23 5.10 10.25
C ARG A 46 -6.02 3.60 10.41
N ALA A 47 -5.04 3.03 9.72
CA ALA A 47 -4.71 1.61 9.83
C ALA A 47 -4.27 1.26 11.25
N ASP A 48 -3.38 2.08 11.84
CA ASP A 48 -2.93 1.91 13.23
C ASP A 48 -4.10 2.01 14.23
N ARG A 49 -5.09 2.88 13.96
CA ARG A 49 -6.32 2.94 14.76
C ARG A 49 -7.20 1.71 14.60
N CYS A 50 -7.28 1.11 13.41
CA CYS A 50 -7.97 -0.16 13.22
C CYS A 50 -7.32 -1.24 14.10
N ASP A 51 -5.98 -1.30 14.10
CA ASP A 51 -5.20 -2.28 14.85
C ASP A 51 -5.34 -2.08 16.37
N ALA A 52 -5.20 -0.84 16.85
CA ALA A 52 -5.34 -0.53 18.27
C ALA A 52 -6.74 -0.86 18.83
N LYS A 53 -7.80 -0.65 18.02
CA LYS A 53 -9.16 -1.00 18.41
C LYS A 53 -9.32 -2.51 18.59
N ALA A 54 -8.75 -3.30 17.67
CA ALA A 54 -8.82 -4.75 17.74
C ALA A 54 -7.98 -5.31 18.90
N GLN A 55 -6.77 -4.79 19.10
CA GLN A 55 -5.87 -5.20 20.19
C GLN A 55 -6.51 -5.03 21.56
N ALA A 56 -7.22 -3.92 21.78
CA ALA A 56 -7.92 -3.66 23.05
C ALA A 56 -8.94 -4.74 23.41
N VAL A 57 -9.54 -5.39 22.41
CA VAL A 57 -10.45 -6.54 22.60
C VAL A 57 -9.65 -7.84 22.67
N TYR A 58 -8.61 -8.00 21.88
CA TYR A 58 -7.78 -9.20 21.87
C TYR A 58 -7.17 -9.54 23.22
N ASP A 59 -6.71 -8.52 23.96
CA ASP A 59 -6.04 -8.70 25.25
C ASP A 59 -6.96 -9.20 26.38
N LYS A 60 -8.28 -9.03 26.24
CA LYS A 60 -9.24 -9.14 27.36
C LYS A 60 -10.58 -9.79 27.00
N GLY A 61 -10.84 -9.98 25.71
CA GLY A 61 -12.12 -10.40 25.18
C GLY A 61 -12.27 -11.92 25.15
N GLU A 62 -13.53 -12.35 25.22
CA GLU A 62 -13.89 -13.74 24.94
C GLU A 62 -13.81 -14.02 23.43
N GLN A 63 -13.73 -15.29 23.04
CA GLN A 63 -13.49 -15.70 21.64
C GLN A 63 -14.45 -15.06 20.62
N GLU A 64 -15.74 -14.94 20.94
CA GLU A 64 -16.73 -14.30 20.07
C GLU A 64 -16.47 -12.81 19.89
N GLN A 65 -16.01 -12.12 20.94
CA GLN A 65 -15.66 -10.71 20.89
C GLN A 65 -14.39 -10.49 20.07
N ILE A 66 -13.41 -11.38 20.21
CA ILE A 66 -12.19 -11.36 19.40
C ILE A 66 -12.53 -11.52 17.92
N LEU A 67 -13.37 -12.49 17.56
CA LEU A 67 -13.81 -12.68 16.17
C LEU A 67 -14.57 -11.46 15.62
N ALA A 68 -15.45 -10.86 16.42
CA ALA A 68 -16.14 -9.64 16.04
C ALA A 68 -15.16 -8.47 15.81
N ALA A 69 -14.19 -8.29 16.72
CA ALA A 69 -13.16 -7.25 16.61
C ALA A 69 -12.28 -7.45 15.37
N LEU A 70 -11.87 -8.68 15.06
CA LEU A 70 -11.11 -9.00 13.84
C LEU A 70 -11.94 -8.76 12.57
N THR A 71 -13.24 -9.03 12.60
CA THR A 71 -14.15 -8.74 11.48
C THR A 71 -14.26 -7.24 11.22
N GLU A 72 -14.38 -6.44 12.29
CA GLU A 72 -14.37 -4.98 12.18
C GLU A 72 -13.02 -4.44 11.70
N GLN A 73 -11.91 -4.95 12.23
CA GLN A 73 -10.55 -4.59 11.82
C GLN A 73 -10.34 -4.86 10.34
N ARG A 74 -10.73 -6.05 9.87
CA ARG A 74 -10.73 -6.42 8.46
C ARG A 74 -11.48 -5.39 7.62
N ALA A 75 -12.72 -5.08 7.95
CA ALA A 75 -13.52 -4.13 7.18
C ALA A 75 -12.89 -2.73 7.15
N CYS A 76 -12.31 -2.31 8.28
CA CYS A 76 -11.58 -1.06 8.42
C CYS A 76 -10.36 -1.00 7.47
N LEU A 77 -9.50 -2.02 7.52
CA LEU A 77 -8.30 -2.11 6.70
C LEU A 77 -8.60 -2.26 5.20
N GLU A 78 -9.56 -3.11 4.83
CA GLU A 78 -10.01 -3.24 3.43
C GLU A 78 -10.53 -1.90 2.89
N GLY A 79 -11.30 -1.15 3.68
CA GLY A 79 -11.79 0.16 3.29
C GLY A 79 -10.67 1.17 3.05
N ILE A 80 -9.61 1.15 3.86
CA ILE A 80 -8.42 1.99 3.65
C ILE A 80 -7.68 1.56 2.38
N LEU A 81 -7.42 0.26 2.20
CA LEU A 81 -6.75 -0.27 1.02
C LEU A 81 -7.49 0.11 -0.27
N LEU A 82 -8.81 -0.02 -0.30
CA LEU A 82 -9.64 0.35 -1.44
C LEU A 82 -9.62 1.84 -1.74
N ALA A 83 -9.67 2.67 -0.69
CA ALA A 83 -9.58 4.12 -0.85
C ALA A 83 -8.21 4.54 -1.40
N THR A 84 -7.12 3.98 -0.86
CA THR A 84 -5.76 4.25 -1.34
C THR A 84 -5.58 3.76 -2.78
N ALA A 85 -6.08 2.56 -3.11
CA ALA A 85 -6.04 2.02 -4.46
C ALA A 85 -6.74 2.94 -5.47
N ARG A 86 -7.95 3.42 -5.15
CA ARG A 86 -8.72 4.31 -6.03
C ARG A 86 -8.10 5.69 -6.22
N GLU A 87 -7.44 6.20 -5.18
CA GLU A 87 -6.85 7.54 -5.21
C GLU A 87 -5.51 7.56 -5.96
N PHE A 88 -4.65 6.57 -5.74
CA PHE A 88 -3.24 6.63 -6.15
C PHE A 88 -2.87 5.70 -7.30
N TYR A 89 -3.78 4.83 -7.76
CA TYR A 89 -3.53 3.93 -8.88
C TYR A 89 -4.54 4.17 -10.01
N PRO A 90 -4.13 3.96 -11.27
CA PRO A 90 -5.06 4.02 -12.39
C PRO A 90 -6.10 2.88 -12.29
N PRO A 91 -7.30 3.05 -12.88
CA PRO A 91 -8.41 2.09 -12.72
C PRO A 91 -8.11 0.65 -13.13
N ASP A 92 -7.14 0.45 -14.02
CA ASP A 92 -6.73 -0.84 -14.58
C ASP A 92 -5.52 -1.48 -13.86
N ALA A 93 -4.92 -0.80 -12.87
CA ALA A 93 -3.71 -1.25 -12.18
C ALA A 93 -3.82 -2.66 -11.56
N PHE A 94 -5.03 -3.06 -11.18
CA PHE A 94 -5.29 -4.35 -10.52
C PHE A 94 -6.05 -5.34 -11.42
N GLY A 95 -6.20 -5.02 -12.71
CA GLY A 95 -6.96 -5.80 -13.67
C GLY A 95 -8.48 -5.71 -13.50
N ALA A 96 -9.21 -6.62 -14.13
CA ALA A 96 -10.66 -6.65 -14.11
C ALA A 96 -11.21 -6.74 -12.67
N GLY A 97 -12.15 -5.85 -12.33
CA GLY A 97 -12.75 -5.75 -11.00
C GLY A 97 -11.87 -5.05 -9.95
N GLY A 98 -10.68 -4.59 -10.33
CA GLY A 98 -9.82 -3.76 -9.48
C GLY A 98 -9.39 -4.44 -8.18
N MET A 99 -9.03 -3.61 -7.19
CA MET A 99 -8.63 -4.10 -5.86
C MET A 99 -9.75 -4.84 -5.12
N GLU A 100 -11.02 -4.54 -5.42
CA GLU A 100 -12.17 -5.24 -4.81
C GLU A 100 -12.21 -6.71 -5.20
N ALA A 101 -11.97 -7.01 -6.48
CA ALA A 101 -11.86 -8.40 -6.95
C ALA A 101 -10.65 -9.10 -6.32
N ARG A 102 -9.50 -8.42 -6.21
CA ARG A 102 -8.30 -8.98 -5.57
C ARG A 102 -8.52 -9.30 -4.09
N LEU A 103 -9.23 -8.44 -3.37
CA LEU A 103 -9.66 -8.74 -1.99
C LEU A 103 -10.64 -9.92 -1.95
N ALA A 104 -11.57 -10.03 -2.90
CA ALA A 104 -12.47 -11.18 -2.98
C ALA A 104 -11.72 -12.50 -3.23
N ASP A 105 -10.75 -12.49 -4.14
CA ASP A 105 -9.87 -13.63 -4.44
C ASP A 105 -9.04 -14.03 -3.21
N LEU A 106 -8.51 -13.04 -2.48
CA LEU A 106 -7.76 -13.25 -1.25
C LEU A 106 -8.64 -13.89 -0.17
N ARG A 107 -9.87 -13.41 0.03
CA ARG A 107 -10.83 -14.01 0.98
C ARG A 107 -11.12 -15.44 0.64
N HIS A 108 -11.43 -15.69 -0.62
CA HIS A 108 -11.72 -17.03 -1.10
C HIS A 108 -10.55 -17.99 -0.83
N SER A 109 -9.32 -17.54 -1.11
CA SER A 109 -8.11 -18.33 -0.87
C SER A 109 -7.86 -18.57 0.63
N ASN A 110 -8.07 -17.55 1.46
CA ASN A 110 -7.97 -17.66 2.90
C ASN A 110 -8.96 -18.69 3.46
N ASP A 111 -10.23 -18.59 3.05
CA ASP A 111 -11.29 -19.49 3.48
C ASP A 111 -11.08 -20.92 2.93
N ALA A 112 -10.54 -21.07 1.72
CA ALA A 112 -10.29 -22.38 1.13
C ALA A 112 -9.07 -23.11 1.74
N ILE A 113 -8.05 -22.36 2.18
CA ILE A 113 -6.77 -22.93 2.65
C ILE A 113 -6.68 -22.89 4.18
N LEU A 114 -6.85 -21.72 4.79
CA LEU A 114 -6.62 -21.55 6.22
C LEU A 114 -7.75 -22.16 7.05
N ASP A 115 -9.01 -21.98 6.66
CA ASP A 115 -10.12 -22.56 7.44
C ASP A 115 -9.99 -24.09 7.59
N PRO A 116 -9.65 -24.90 6.55
CA PRO A 116 -9.38 -26.32 6.74
C PRO A 116 -8.13 -26.64 7.55
N ILE A 117 -7.03 -25.89 7.38
CA ILE A 117 -5.78 -26.10 8.15
C ILE A 117 -6.06 -25.99 9.64
N TYR A 118 -6.86 -24.99 10.02
CA TYR A 118 -7.18 -24.74 11.41
C TYR A 118 -8.36 -25.61 11.87
N THR A 119 -9.47 -25.73 11.15
CA THR A 119 -10.68 -26.38 11.69
C THR A 119 -10.76 -27.91 11.50
N LYS A 120 -9.96 -28.51 10.61
CA LYS A 120 -10.01 -29.96 10.30
C LYS A 120 -8.76 -30.79 10.68
N PRO A 121 -7.90 -30.43 11.66
CA PRO A 121 -6.78 -31.27 12.04
C PRO A 121 -7.27 -32.51 12.79
N ARG A 122 -6.79 -33.69 12.36
CA ARG A 122 -7.12 -34.97 13.01
C ARG A 122 -6.67 -35.07 14.47
N THR A 123 -5.80 -34.17 14.92
CA THR A 123 -5.22 -34.12 16.26
C THR A 123 -6.04 -33.34 17.27
N CYS A 124 -7.09 -32.61 16.85
CA CYS A 124 -7.95 -31.86 17.77
C CYS A 124 -9.29 -32.57 17.98
N ALA A 125 -9.45 -33.21 19.13
CA ALA A 125 -10.73 -33.63 19.69
C ALA A 125 -10.86 -33.09 21.13
N PRO A 126 -11.99 -32.48 21.55
CA PRO A 126 -13.25 -32.39 20.81
C PRO A 126 -13.48 -31.06 20.06
N SER A 127 -12.71 -29.99 20.27
CA SER A 127 -13.00 -28.71 19.57
C SER A 127 -11.92 -27.66 19.74
N CYS A 128 -10.99 -27.59 18.80
CA CYS A 128 -10.13 -26.41 18.66
C CYS A 128 -10.76 -25.34 17.73
N ALA A 129 -11.96 -25.62 17.18
CA ALA A 129 -12.59 -24.83 16.13
C ALA A 129 -12.77 -23.31 16.44
N PRO A 130 -13.13 -22.88 17.66
CA PRO A 130 -13.24 -21.45 17.96
C PRO A 130 -11.91 -20.69 17.89
N LEU A 131 -10.85 -21.21 18.55
CA LEU A 131 -9.50 -20.64 18.53
C LEU A 131 -8.95 -20.58 17.09
N TYR A 132 -9.25 -21.61 16.32
CA TYR A 132 -8.83 -21.76 14.94
C TYR A 132 -9.52 -20.83 13.94
N ARG A 133 -10.77 -20.45 14.20
CA ARG A 133 -11.42 -19.36 13.45
C ARG A 133 -10.78 -18.01 13.75
N ILE A 134 -10.35 -17.77 14.99
CA ILE A 134 -9.61 -16.55 15.35
C ILE A 134 -8.31 -16.50 14.53
N TRP A 135 -7.53 -17.57 14.53
CA TRP A 135 -6.27 -17.63 13.78
C TRP A 135 -6.45 -17.46 12.26
N ALA A 136 -7.49 -18.06 11.69
CA ALA A 136 -7.82 -17.86 10.28
C ALA A 136 -8.19 -16.40 9.96
N ALA A 137 -8.92 -15.73 10.87
CA ALA A 137 -9.28 -14.33 10.72
C ALA A 137 -8.07 -13.40 10.91
N GLU A 138 -7.21 -13.67 11.89
CA GLU A 138 -5.96 -12.95 12.11
C GLU A 138 -5.02 -13.03 10.92
N ALA A 139 -4.85 -14.22 10.34
CA ALA A 139 -4.00 -14.41 9.17
C ALA A 139 -4.48 -13.58 7.98
N TYR A 140 -5.80 -13.52 7.77
CA TYR A 140 -6.38 -12.66 6.74
C TYR A 140 -6.13 -11.18 7.03
N VAL A 141 -6.46 -10.73 8.24
CA VAL A 141 -6.25 -9.34 8.69
C VAL A 141 -4.79 -8.92 8.52
N THR A 142 -3.86 -9.78 8.96
CA THR A 142 -2.41 -9.56 8.82
C THR A 142 -2.04 -9.41 7.35
N THR A 143 -2.56 -10.28 6.48
CA THR A 143 -2.29 -10.20 5.04
C THR A 143 -2.77 -8.89 4.44
N VAL A 144 -3.99 -8.44 4.79
CA VAL A 144 -4.51 -7.15 4.33
C VAL A 144 -3.68 -5.98 4.88
N ARG A 145 -3.26 -6.05 6.15
CA ARG A 145 -2.38 -5.02 6.76
C ARG A 145 -1.04 -4.94 6.04
N THR A 146 -0.40 -6.07 5.77
CA THR A 146 0.86 -6.15 5.03
C THR A 146 0.73 -5.61 3.61
N LEU A 147 -0.37 -5.93 2.91
CA LEU A 147 -0.65 -5.36 1.58
C LEU A 147 -0.82 -3.84 1.64
N LEU A 148 -1.51 -3.33 2.66
CA LEU A 148 -1.67 -1.89 2.87
C LEU A 148 -0.34 -1.21 3.19
N ASP A 149 0.48 -1.77 4.08
CA ASP A 149 1.81 -1.22 4.38
C ASP A 149 2.69 -1.20 3.13
N GLY A 150 2.76 -2.30 2.39
CA GLY A 150 3.52 -2.33 1.14
C GLY A 150 3.05 -1.29 0.13
N MET A 151 1.74 -1.04 0.05
CA MET A 151 1.18 0.02 -0.79
C MET A 151 1.59 1.42 -0.30
N LEU A 152 1.47 1.68 1.00
CA LEU A 152 1.80 2.97 1.61
C LEU A 152 3.30 3.26 1.52
N ASP A 153 4.15 2.29 1.82
CA ASP A 153 5.61 2.41 1.73
C ASP A 153 6.04 2.69 0.28
N ARG A 154 5.45 1.97 -0.69
CA ARG A 154 5.72 2.21 -2.11
C ARG A 154 5.35 3.62 -2.56
N LEU A 155 4.22 4.13 -2.08
CA LEU A 155 3.69 5.46 -2.42
C LEU A 155 4.34 6.60 -1.63
N LYS A 156 4.87 6.33 -0.44
CA LYS A 156 5.52 7.33 0.43
C LYS A 156 7.03 7.32 0.28
N ASP A 157 7.66 6.20 0.63
CA ASP A 157 9.11 6.13 0.80
C ASP A 157 9.84 5.88 -0.50
N GLU A 158 9.21 5.16 -1.42
CA GLU A 158 9.78 4.88 -2.74
C GLU A 158 9.25 5.81 -3.84
N SER A 159 8.41 6.78 -3.48
CA SER A 159 7.90 7.78 -4.42
C SER A 159 8.82 8.99 -4.48
N PRO A 160 9.34 9.35 -5.67
CA PRO A 160 10.13 10.57 -5.83
C PRO A 160 9.29 11.84 -5.60
N TYR A 161 7.96 11.74 -5.53
CA TYR A 161 7.03 12.88 -5.45
C TYR A 161 6.53 13.16 -4.03
N TYR A 162 6.69 12.22 -3.10
CA TYR A 162 6.11 12.34 -1.76
C TYR A 162 6.92 13.21 -0.80
N ARG A 163 8.27 13.18 -0.90
CA ARG A 163 9.18 13.91 0.02
C ARG A 163 9.54 15.33 -0.44
N GLN A 164 9.04 15.75 -1.61
CA GLN A 164 9.22 17.10 -2.14
C GLN A 164 8.10 18.01 -1.66
#